data_AF-L5LPY4-F1
#
_entry.id   AF-L5LPY4-F1
#
_cell.length_a   1.000
_cell.length_b   1.000
_cell.length_c   1.000
_cell.angle_alpha   90.00
_cell.angle_beta   90.00
_cell.angle_gamma   90.00
#
_symmetry.space_group_name_H-M   'P 1'
#
loop_
_entity.id
_entity.type
_entity.pdbx_description
1 polymer ?
#
loop_
_entity_poly.entity_id
_entity_poly.type
_entity_poly.pdbx_seq_one_letter_code
_entity_poly.pdbx_strand_id
1 'polypeptide(L)'
;MLWLSADLKFRIKQKGEYLPLLQGKSLGMIFEKRSTRTRLSTETGFALLGGHPCFLTTQDIHLGVNESLTDTARVLSSMTDAVLARVYKQSDLDILAKEASIPIVNGLSDLYHPIQILADYLTLQEHYGSLKGLTLSWIGDGNNILHSIMMSAAKFGMHIQAATPKGYEPDPSIIKLAEQYAKENSTKLSLTNDPLEAARGGNVLITDTWISMGQEEEKKKRLQAFKGYQVTMKTAEVAASDWTFLHCLPRKPEEVDDEVFYSPRSLVFPEAENRKWTIMITGVILLAVGVWGKLTLGTYISLIAENSTNAPYVLIGTGTTIVVFGLFGCFATCRGSPWMLKLYAMFLSLVFLAELVAGISGFVFRHEIKDTFLRTYMDAMQNYNGNDERSQAVDHVQRSLSCCGVQNYTNWSTSPYFTEHGIPPSCCMNDTDCNPQDLHNLTVASTKVYQKGCYDLVTSFMETNMGIIAGVAFGIAFSQVAYIIV
;
A
#
# COMPACT_ATOMS: atom_id res chain seq x y z
N MET A 1 -3.69 -9.58 11.00
CA MET A 1 -2.32 -9.05 11.22
C MET A 1 -1.68 -9.69 12.45
N LEU A 2 -2.15 -9.46 13.68
CA LEU A 2 -1.50 -10.00 14.90
C LEU A 2 -1.25 -11.52 14.88
N TRP A 3 -2.21 -12.32 14.40
CA TRP A 3 -2.05 -13.77 14.25
C TRP A 3 -0.86 -14.16 13.38
N LEU A 4 -0.70 -13.55 12.21
CA LEU A 4 0.45 -13.80 11.33
C LEU A 4 1.75 -13.31 11.96
N SER A 5 1.71 -12.33 12.87
CA SER A 5 2.89 -11.85 13.59
C SER A 5 3.38 -12.93 14.54
N ALA A 6 2.44 -13.50 15.28
CA ALA A 6 2.71 -14.62 16.16
C ALA A 6 3.23 -15.83 15.37
N ASP A 7 2.66 -16.15 14.20
CA ASP A 7 3.15 -17.24 13.35
C ASP A 7 4.59 -17.00 12.84
N LEU A 8 4.87 -15.83 12.27
CA LEU A 8 6.23 -15.50 11.80
C LEU A 8 7.24 -15.50 12.95
N LYS A 9 6.89 -14.92 14.09
CA LYS A 9 7.72 -14.95 15.31
C LYS A 9 7.96 -16.38 15.77
N PHE A 10 6.92 -17.22 15.80
CA PHE A 10 7.02 -18.63 16.18
C PHE A 10 7.96 -19.40 15.23
N ARG A 11 7.68 -19.36 13.93
CA ARG A 11 8.45 -20.13 12.92
C ARG A 11 9.90 -19.67 12.84
N ILE A 12 10.15 -18.36 12.84
CA ILE A 12 11.52 -17.85 12.66
C ILE A 12 12.29 -17.81 13.98
N LYS A 13 11.72 -17.23 15.04
CA LYS A 13 12.43 -17.07 16.32
C LYS A 13 12.50 -18.36 17.12
N GLN A 14 11.40 -19.12 17.20
CA GLN A 14 11.33 -20.30 18.07
C GLN A 14 11.76 -21.58 17.35
N LYS A 15 11.33 -21.77 16.09
CA LYS A 15 11.69 -22.96 15.30
C LYS A 15 12.96 -22.78 14.45
N GLY A 16 13.46 -21.56 14.30
CA GLY A 16 14.67 -21.28 13.53
C GLY A 16 14.49 -21.45 12.01
N GLU A 17 13.26 -21.39 11.50
CA GLU A 17 12.98 -21.53 10.07
C GLU A 17 13.41 -20.27 9.28
N TYR A 18 13.94 -20.47 8.08
CA TYR A 18 14.15 -19.39 7.11
C TYR A 18 13.00 -19.37 6.11
N LEU A 19 12.29 -18.24 6.01
CA LEU A 19 11.08 -18.07 5.20
C LEU A 19 11.28 -16.94 4.18
N PRO A 20 11.80 -17.22 2.97
CA PRO A 20 12.11 -16.20 1.96
C PRO A 20 10.85 -15.70 1.21
N LEU A 21 9.81 -15.29 1.95
CA LEU A 21 8.50 -14.89 1.41
C LEU A 21 8.56 -13.63 0.53
N LEU A 22 9.59 -12.80 0.71
CA LEU A 22 9.82 -11.55 0.00
C LEU A 22 11.05 -11.65 -0.93
N GLN A 23 11.45 -12.86 -1.32
CA GLN A 23 12.59 -13.05 -2.22
C GLN A 23 12.41 -12.29 -3.53
N GLY A 24 13.43 -11.51 -3.91
CA GLY A 24 13.43 -10.71 -5.14
C GLY A 24 12.58 -9.45 -5.07
N LYS A 25 12.14 -9.04 -3.86
CA LYS A 25 11.33 -7.84 -3.64
C LYS A 25 12.14 -6.70 -3.06
N SER A 26 11.75 -5.46 -3.35
CA SER A 26 12.38 -4.26 -2.78
C SER A 26 11.37 -3.36 -2.05
N LEU A 27 11.82 -2.73 -0.96
CA LEU A 27 11.03 -1.78 -0.16
C LEU A 27 11.72 -0.43 -0.14
N GLY A 28 11.07 0.60 -0.67
CA GLY A 28 11.51 1.99 -0.51
C GLY A 28 11.17 2.49 0.89
N MET A 29 12.17 2.90 1.66
CA MET A 29 12.00 3.36 3.04
C MET A 29 12.33 4.84 3.16
N ILE A 30 11.32 5.71 3.06
CA ILE A 30 11.47 7.17 3.11
C ILE A 30 11.38 7.66 4.56
N PHE A 31 12.38 8.41 5.01
CA PHE A 31 12.44 8.96 6.37
C PHE A 31 12.75 10.46 6.37
N GLU A 32 11.74 11.27 6.69
CA GLU A 32 11.91 12.71 6.95
C GLU A 32 12.34 13.01 8.40
N LYS A 33 12.16 12.03 9.29
CA LYS A 33 12.50 12.10 10.71
C LYS A 33 13.42 10.95 11.08
N ARG A 34 14.32 11.21 12.03
CA ARG A 34 15.20 10.17 12.59
C ARG A 34 14.37 9.04 13.21
N SER A 35 14.85 7.81 13.05
CA SER A 35 14.26 6.64 13.68
C SER A 35 15.30 5.53 13.87
N THR A 36 15.36 4.97 15.06
CA THR A 36 16.13 3.74 15.31
C THR A 36 15.23 2.52 15.23
N ARG A 37 14.11 2.49 15.97
CA ARG A 37 13.22 1.32 16.05
C ARG A 37 12.55 1.02 14.71
N THR A 38 11.82 1.97 14.13
CA THR A 38 11.12 1.74 12.84
C THR A 38 12.12 1.38 11.74
N ARG A 39 13.28 2.05 11.69
CA ARG A 39 14.32 1.73 10.71
C ARG A 39 14.83 0.29 10.89
N LEU A 40 15.36 -0.06 12.05
CA LEU A 40 15.94 -1.39 12.29
C LEU A 40 14.90 -2.50 12.16
N SER A 41 13.69 -2.31 12.68
CA SER A 41 12.63 -3.32 12.61
C SER A 41 12.24 -3.60 11.16
N THR A 42 12.11 -2.56 10.34
CA THR A 42 11.72 -2.68 8.93
C THR A 42 12.86 -3.24 8.08
N GLU A 43 14.06 -2.67 8.20
CA GLU A 43 15.23 -3.07 7.42
C GLU A 43 15.59 -4.54 7.69
N THR A 44 15.73 -4.92 8.98
CA THR A 44 16.07 -6.31 9.32
C THR A 44 14.90 -7.27 9.12
N GLY A 45 13.65 -6.83 9.29
CA GLY A 45 12.47 -7.66 9.07
C GLY A 45 12.26 -8.00 7.59
N PHE A 46 12.39 -7.00 6.70
CA PHE A 46 12.23 -7.19 5.26
C PHE A 46 13.35 -8.06 4.68
N ALA A 47 14.61 -7.81 5.09
CA ALA A 47 15.76 -8.62 4.70
C ALA A 47 15.67 -10.07 5.19
N LEU A 48 15.17 -10.28 6.42
CA LEU A 48 14.98 -11.63 6.98
C LEU A 48 13.99 -12.49 6.19
N LEU A 49 13.05 -11.86 5.48
CA LEU A 49 12.13 -12.54 4.56
C LEU A 49 12.66 -12.63 3.12
N GLY A 50 13.94 -12.31 2.87
CA GLY A 50 14.59 -12.44 1.57
C GLY A 50 14.47 -11.22 0.64
N GLY A 51 13.87 -10.12 1.10
CA GLY A 51 13.75 -8.89 0.32
C GLY A 51 14.92 -7.91 0.52
N HIS A 52 14.98 -6.86 -0.30
CA HIS A 52 15.97 -5.79 -0.21
C HIS A 52 15.35 -4.47 0.29
N PRO A 53 15.63 -4.04 1.52
CA PRO A 53 15.21 -2.73 2.02
C PRO A 53 16.13 -1.62 1.51
N CYS A 54 15.57 -0.59 0.87
CA CYS A 54 16.30 0.58 0.35
C CYS A 54 16.00 1.80 1.24
N PHE A 55 16.98 2.25 2.02
CA PHE A 55 16.83 3.37 2.96
C PHE A 55 17.08 4.71 2.27
N LEU A 56 16.11 5.63 2.37
CA LEU A 56 16.08 6.92 1.68
C LEU A 56 15.79 8.04 2.69
N THR A 57 16.70 9.01 2.79
CA THR A 57 16.52 10.22 3.60
C THR A 57 16.22 11.44 2.73
N THR A 58 15.82 12.55 3.35
CA THR A 58 15.65 13.83 2.65
C THR A 58 16.95 14.39 2.06
N GLN A 59 18.12 13.87 2.46
CA GLN A 59 19.41 14.20 1.83
C GLN A 59 19.67 13.38 0.57
N ASP A 60 19.00 12.23 0.41
CA ASP A 60 19.23 11.28 -0.69
C ASP A 60 18.27 11.51 -1.86
N ILE A 61 17.02 11.88 -1.58
CA ILE A 61 15.95 12.00 -2.58
C ILE A 61 15.55 13.46 -2.85
N HIS A 62 14.96 13.71 -4.02
CA HIS A 62 14.55 15.05 -4.47
C HIS A 62 13.20 15.53 -3.91
N LEU A 63 12.54 14.73 -3.09
CA LEU A 63 11.22 14.96 -2.53
C LEU A 63 11.14 16.31 -1.80
N GLY A 64 10.22 17.16 -2.27
CA GLY A 64 9.94 18.47 -1.67
C GLY A 64 10.94 19.59 -1.99
N VAL A 65 12.01 19.29 -2.75
CA VAL A 65 13.01 20.28 -3.18
C VAL A 65 13.02 20.43 -4.69
N ASN A 66 13.34 19.34 -5.40
CA ASN A 66 13.50 19.36 -6.86
C ASN A 66 12.43 18.54 -7.58
N GLU A 67 11.60 17.79 -6.85
CA GLU A 67 10.60 16.88 -7.43
C GLU A 67 9.30 16.91 -6.63
N SER A 68 8.17 16.80 -7.35
CA SER A 68 6.85 16.75 -6.75
C SER A 68 6.61 15.38 -6.09
N LEU A 69 5.72 15.35 -5.10
CA LEU A 69 5.36 14.10 -4.41
C LEU A 69 4.62 13.13 -5.35
N THR A 70 3.86 13.66 -6.32
CA THR A 70 3.18 12.88 -7.37
C THR A 70 4.19 12.18 -8.29
N ASP A 71 5.20 12.90 -8.77
CA ASP A 71 6.22 12.31 -9.66
C ASP A 71 7.06 11.28 -8.89
N THR A 72 7.45 11.63 -7.65
CA THR A 72 8.16 10.71 -6.76
C THR A 72 7.38 9.41 -6.54
N ALA A 73 6.06 9.49 -6.30
CA ALA A 73 5.21 8.31 -6.11
C ALA A 73 5.19 7.39 -7.34
N ARG A 74 5.12 7.97 -8.55
CA ARG A 74 5.11 7.22 -9.81
C ARG A 74 6.46 6.56 -10.10
N VAL A 75 7.56 7.27 -9.84
CA VAL A 75 8.92 6.72 -9.96
C VAL A 75 9.09 5.54 -9.00
N LEU A 76 8.76 5.71 -7.72
CA LEU A 76 8.85 4.65 -6.71
C LEU A 76 8.02 3.43 -7.06
N SER A 77 6.82 3.63 -7.62
CA SER A 77 5.93 2.56 -8.07
C SER A 77 6.54 1.65 -9.13
N SER A 78 7.44 2.18 -9.94
CA SER A 78 8.12 1.42 -10.99
C SER A 78 9.40 0.71 -10.52
N MET A 79 10.00 1.18 -9.41
CA MET A 79 11.31 0.73 -8.94
C MET A 79 11.28 -0.12 -7.67
N THR A 80 10.17 -0.06 -6.92
CA THR A 80 10.00 -0.79 -5.66
C THR A 80 8.69 -1.56 -5.66
N ASP A 81 8.58 -2.60 -4.82
CA ASP A 81 7.33 -3.36 -4.68
C ASP A 81 6.41 -2.78 -3.59
N ALA A 82 6.94 -1.95 -2.69
CA ALA A 82 6.19 -1.22 -1.66
C ALA A 82 7.02 -0.02 -1.15
N VAL A 83 6.35 0.91 -0.47
CA VAL A 83 6.99 2.03 0.22
C VAL A 83 6.55 2.07 1.68
N LEU A 84 7.52 2.23 2.59
CA LEU A 84 7.26 2.69 3.95
C LEU A 84 7.74 4.13 4.07
N ALA A 85 6.85 5.03 4.49
CA ALA A 85 7.18 6.44 4.61
C ALA A 85 6.91 6.94 6.04
N ARG A 86 7.93 7.54 6.65
CA ARG A 86 7.85 8.28 7.91
C ARG A 86 7.95 9.77 7.60
N VAL A 87 6.83 10.46 7.71
CA VAL A 87 6.66 11.85 7.25
C VAL A 87 6.26 12.79 8.39
N TYR A 88 6.23 14.08 8.10
CA TYR A 88 5.54 15.04 8.94
C TYR A 88 4.02 14.94 8.76
N LYS A 89 3.50 15.21 7.57
CA LYS A 89 2.06 15.39 7.36
C LYS A 89 1.37 14.11 6.90
N GLN A 90 0.23 13.77 7.49
CA GLN A 90 -0.61 12.68 6.98
C GLN A 90 -1.03 12.86 5.52
N SER A 91 -1.27 14.10 5.06
CA SER A 91 -1.63 14.40 3.67
C SER A 91 -0.60 13.92 2.64
N ASP A 92 0.68 13.88 3.02
CA ASP A 92 1.73 13.45 2.11
C ASP A 92 1.64 11.93 1.88
N LEU A 93 1.28 11.17 2.91
CA LEU A 93 0.97 9.74 2.77
C LEU A 93 -0.28 9.52 1.91
N ASP A 94 -1.30 10.37 2.04
CA ASP A 94 -2.52 10.25 1.25
C ASP A 94 -2.25 10.52 -0.23
N ILE A 95 -1.39 11.50 -0.56
CA ILE A 95 -0.94 11.76 -1.93
C ILE A 95 -0.10 10.59 -2.46
N LEU A 96 0.88 10.12 -1.68
CA LEU A 96 1.69 8.96 -2.05
C LEU A 96 0.79 7.75 -2.34
N ALA A 97 -0.18 7.45 -1.48
CA ALA A 97 -1.09 6.33 -1.65
C ALA A 97 -2.03 6.49 -2.85
N LYS A 98 -2.44 7.71 -3.17
CA LYS A 98 -3.29 8.01 -4.32
C LYS A 98 -2.54 7.87 -5.65
N GLU A 99 -1.30 8.35 -5.72
CA GLU A 99 -0.54 8.43 -6.97
C GLU A 99 0.34 7.19 -7.22
N ALA A 100 0.68 6.43 -6.17
CA ALA A 100 1.44 5.19 -6.31
C ALA A 100 0.54 4.02 -6.75
N SER A 101 1.08 3.13 -7.59
CA SER A 101 0.44 1.85 -7.94
C SER A 101 0.92 0.69 -7.07
N ILE A 102 1.71 0.98 -6.05
CA ILE A 102 2.24 0.03 -5.07
C ILE A 102 1.79 0.41 -3.65
N PRO A 103 1.79 -0.53 -2.70
CA PRO A 103 1.35 -0.26 -1.33
C PRO A 103 2.21 0.76 -0.58
N ILE A 104 1.54 1.65 0.14
CA ILE A 104 2.16 2.67 1.01
C ILE A 104 1.87 2.34 2.48
N VAL A 105 2.93 2.26 3.29
CA VAL A 105 2.86 1.99 4.73
C VAL A 105 3.22 3.25 5.51
N ASN A 106 2.31 3.68 6.39
CA ASN A 106 2.59 4.74 7.34
C ASN A 106 3.59 4.26 8.41
N GLY A 107 4.85 4.70 8.28
CA GLY A 107 5.93 4.46 9.24
C GLY A 107 5.90 5.37 10.47
N LEU A 108 5.20 6.52 10.38
CA LEU A 108 4.74 7.47 11.39
C LEU A 108 4.40 8.79 10.66
N SER A 109 3.28 9.42 11.02
CA SER A 109 2.92 10.81 10.66
C SER A 109 2.66 11.62 11.93
N ASP A 110 2.40 12.92 11.78
CA ASP A 110 1.88 13.79 12.83
C ASP A 110 0.54 13.30 13.41
N LEU A 111 -0.30 12.69 12.57
CA LEU A 111 -1.64 12.27 12.95
C LEU A 111 -1.72 10.83 13.48
N TYR A 112 -0.95 9.88 12.92
CA TYR A 112 -1.05 8.45 13.26
C TYR A 112 0.31 7.72 13.27
N HIS A 113 0.37 6.63 14.04
CA HIS A 113 1.45 5.66 14.05
C HIS A 113 0.91 4.21 14.15
N PRO A 114 0.24 3.71 13.10
CA PRO A 114 -0.51 2.45 13.18
C PRO A 114 0.36 1.21 13.44
N ILE A 115 1.59 1.19 12.90
CA ILE A 115 2.52 0.06 13.07
C ILE A 115 3.06 -0.07 14.49
N GLN A 116 3.02 1.00 15.30
CA GLN A 116 3.34 0.92 16.73
C GLN A 116 2.27 0.10 17.45
N ILE A 117 1.00 0.44 17.24
CA ILE A 117 -0.12 -0.21 17.94
C ILE A 117 -0.25 -1.69 17.59
N LEU A 118 0.15 -2.10 16.38
CA LEU A 118 0.26 -3.52 16.07
C LEU A 118 1.25 -4.24 17.00
N ALA A 119 2.40 -3.64 17.30
CA ALA A 119 3.38 -4.21 18.22
C ALA A 119 2.87 -4.20 19.65
N ASP A 120 2.20 -3.11 20.07
CA ASP A 120 1.59 -3.00 21.39
C ASP A 120 0.60 -4.14 21.60
N TYR A 121 -0.32 -4.34 20.66
CA TYR A 121 -1.37 -5.34 20.80
C TYR A 121 -0.85 -6.77 20.67
N LEU A 122 0.19 -7.02 19.87
CA LEU A 122 0.86 -8.32 19.90
C LEU A 122 1.47 -8.58 21.29
N THR A 123 2.12 -7.57 21.86
CA THR A 123 2.77 -7.66 23.18
C THR A 123 1.75 -7.93 24.29
N LEU A 124 0.62 -7.21 24.27
CA LEU A 124 -0.46 -7.42 25.22
C LEU A 124 -1.13 -8.79 25.03
N GLN A 125 -1.32 -9.23 23.78
CA GLN A 125 -1.89 -10.54 23.49
C GLN A 125 -0.96 -11.68 23.93
N GLU A 126 0.37 -11.50 23.83
CA GLU A 126 1.36 -12.44 24.36
C GLU A 126 1.37 -12.49 25.90
N HIS A 127 1.15 -11.35 26.56
CA HIS A 127 1.17 -11.27 28.02
C HIS A 127 -0.14 -11.75 28.67
N TYR A 128 -1.28 -11.23 28.23
CA TYR A 128 -2.60 -11.50 28.82
C TYR A 128 -3.31 -12.70 28.19
N GLY A 129 -2.83 -13.21 27.05
CA GLY A 129 -3.49 -14.26 26.26
C GLY A 129 -4.72 -13.81 25.47
N SER A 130 -5.36 -12.70 25.85
CA SER A 130 -6.46 -12.09 25.10
C SER A 130 -6.48 -10.57 25.29
N LEU A 131 -7.03 -9.85 24.31
CA LEU A 131 -7.17 -8.39 24.37
C LEU A 131 -8.55 -7.93 24.85
N LYS A 132 -9.60 -8.72 24.58
CA LYS A 132 -10.98 -8.33 24.84
C LYS A 132 -11.20 -8.07 26.33
N GLY A 133 -11.76 -6.90 26.65
CA GLY A 133 -12.06 -6.48 28.02
C GLY A 133 -10.89 -5.78 28.74
N LEU A 134 -9.68 -5.75 28.17
CA LEU A 134 -8.59 -4.97 28.75
C LEU A 134 -8.92 -3.47 28.71
N THR A 135 -8.47 -2.77 29.75
CA THR A 135 -8.54 -1.31 29.82
C THR A 135 -7.16 -0.71 29.59
N LEU A 136 -7.04 0.06 28.50
CA LEU A 136 -5.85 0.82 28.16
C LEU A 136 -5.93 2.21 28.77
N SER A 137 -4.98 2.53 29.65
CA SER A 137 -4.90 3.78 30.41
C SER A 137 -3.76 4.65 29.86
N TRP A 138 -4.10 5.59 29.00
CA TRP A 138 -3.17 6.56 28.44
C TRP A 138 -2.98 7.75 29.38
N ILE A 139 -1.72 8.14 29.59
CA ILE A 139 -1.36 9.32 30.37
C ILE A 139 -0.29 10.08 29.59
N GLY A 140 -0.62 11.26 29.06
CA GLY A 140 0.34 12.02 28.26
C GLY A 140 -0.30 12.98 27.26
N ASP A 141 0.34 13.13 26.10
CA ASP A 141 -0.08 14.07 25.05
C ASP A 141 -1.21 13.47 24.19
N GLY A 142 -2.06 14.32 23.60
CA GLY A 142 -3.07 13.96 22.61
C GLY A 142 -2.47 13.67 21.24
N ASN A 143 -1.47 12.79 21.17
CA ASN A 143 -0.61 12.63 19.99
C ASN A 143 -1.01 11.46 19.08
N ASN A 144 -0.20 11.23 18.05
CA ASN A 144 -0.37 10.16 17.06
C ASN A 144 -0.46 8.74 17.63
N ILE A 145 0.15 8.44 18.78
CA ILE A 145 0.05 7.15 19.45
C ILE A 145 -1.36 7.00 20.02
N LEU A 146 -1.82 7.97 20.82
CA LEU A 146 -3.18 7.95 21.36
C LEU A 146 -4.22 7.91 20.25
N HIS A 147 -4.06 8.72 19.19
CA HIS A 147 -4.92 8.65 18.01
C HIS A 147 -5.01 7.24 17.41
N SER A 148 -3.87 6.55 17.32
CA SER A 148 -3.83 5.19 16.76
C SER A 148 -4.48 4.15 17.69
N ILE A 149 -4.34 4.32 19.02
CA ILE A 149 -5.07 3.54 20.02
C ILE A 149 -6.57 3.76 19.86
N MET A 150 -7.00 5.02 19.76
CA MET A 150 -8.41 5.41 19.59
C MET A 150 -9.03 4.83 18.30
N MET A 151 -8.25 4.69 17.23
CA MET A 151 -8.70 4.10 15.96
C MET A 151 -8.86 2.58 15.98
N SER A 152 -8.38 1.89 17.02
CA SER A 152 -8.22 0.44 16.99
C SER A 152 -8.68 -0.30 18.25
N ALA A 153 -8.53 0.23 19.46
CA ALA A 153 -8.77 -0.51 20.70
C ALA A 153 -10.19 -1.09 20.78
N ALA A 154 -11.20 -0.28 20.45
CA ALA A 154 -12.59 -0.70 20.47
C ALA A 154 -12.86 -1.89 19.52
N LYS A 155 -12.18 -1.97 18.38
CA LYS A 155 -12.31 -3.08 17.41
C LYS A 155 -11.78 -4.41 17.95
N PHE A 156 -10.97 -4.37 19.01
CA PHE A 156 -10.53 -5.53 19.77
C PHE A 156 -11.34 -5.77 21.05
N GLY A 157 -12.39 -4.99 21.29
CA GLY A 157 -13.19 -5.05 22.50
C GLY A 157 -12.45 -4.51 23.74
N MET A 158 -11.47 -3.63 23.57
CA MET A 158 -10.76 -2.96 24.67
C MET A 158 -11.40 -1.61 25.03
N HIS A 159 -11.29 -1.25 26.31
CA HIS A 159 -11.68 0.05 26.83
C HIS A 159 -10.48 1.02 26.77
N ILE A 160 -10.76 2.32 26.62
CA ILE A 160 -9.76 3.39 26.67
C ILE A 160 -10.12 4.36 27.79
N GLN A 161 -9.15 4.65 28.64
CA GLN A 161 -9.17 5.78 29.56
C GLN A 161 -7.95 6.64 29.25
N ALA A 162 -8.14 7.93 28.92
CA ALA A 162 -7.03 8.80 28.54
C ALA A 162 -7.03 10.08 29.35
N ALA A 163 -5.89 10.37 29.99
CA ALA A 163 -5.59 11.65 30.61
C ALA A 163 -4.66 12.46 29.70
N THR A 164 -5.13 13.64 29.30
CA THR A 164 -4.32 14.64 28.60
C THR A 164 -4.40 15.99 29.32
N PRO A 165 -3.32 16.78 29.42
CA PRO A 165 -3.41 18.12 29.97
C PRO A 165 -4.36 19.00 29.16
N LYS A 166 -5.00 19.98 29.82
CA LYS A 166 -5.88 20.94 29.13
C LYS A 166 -5.15 21.66 28.00
N GLY A 167 -5.74 21.66 26.80
CA GLY A 167 -5.15 22.23 25.58
C GLY A 167 -4.20 21.29 24.84
N TYR A 168 -4.07 20.04 25.29
CA TYR A 168 -3.29 18.97 24.66
C TYR A 168 -4.16 17.74 24.37
N GLU A 169 -5.47 17.95 24.19
CA GLU A 169 -6.43 16.90 23.89
C GLU A 169 -6.22 16.29 22.49
N PRO A 170 -6.67 15.05 22.25
CA PRO A 170 -6.68 14.45 20.92
C PRO A 170 -7.50 15.27 19.92
N ASP A 171 -7.24 15.06 18.63
CA ASP A 171 -8.00 15.70 17.57
C ASP A 171 -9.52 15.41 17.71
N PRO A 172 -10.40 16.43 17.69
CA PRO A 172 -11.83 16.25 17.89
C PRO A 172 -12.51 15.30 16.90
N SER A 173 -12.02 15.22 15.65
CA SER A 173 -12.55 14.30 14.64
C SER A 173 -12.22 12.84 14.99
N ILE A 174 -11.05 12.62 15.58
CA ILE A 174 -10.58 11.32 16.05
C ILE A 174 -11.36 10.89 17.29
N ILE A 175 -11.62 11.82 18.22
CA ILE A 175 -12.49 11.58 19.39
C ILE A 175 -13.86 11.09 18.93
N LYS A 176 -14.51 11.83 18.03
CA LYS A 176 -15.84 11.50 17.52
C LYS A 176 -15.88 10.10 16.88
N LEU A 177 -14.85 9.74 16.12
CA LEU A 177 -14.78 8.43 15.48
C LEU A 177 -14.51 7.31 16.50
N ALA A 178 -13.70 7.58 17.53
CA ALA A 178 -13.44 6.63 18.61
C ALA A 178 -14.69 6.39 19.48
N GLU A 179 -15.49 7.43 19.75
CA GLU A 179 -16.80 7.29 20.41
C GLU A 179 -17.75 6.40 19.60
N GLN A 180 -17.78 6.58 18.27
CA GLN A 180 -18.54 5.73 17.38
C GLN A 180 -18.07 4.27 17.48
N TYR A 181 -16.76 4.01 17.37
CA TYR A 181 -16.23 2.65 17.50
C TYR A 181 -16.51 2.04 18.87
N ALA A 182 -16.42 2.82 19.95
CA ALA A 182 -16.74 2.35 21.29
C ALA A 182 -18.21 1.92 21.40
N LYS A 183 -19.13 2.68 20.82
CA LYS A 183 -20.56 2.34 20.76
C LYS A 183 -20.81 1.06 19.96
N GLU A 184 -20.22 0.95 18.77
CA GLU A 184 -20.38 -0.22 17.89
C GLU A 184 -19.86 -1.51 18.53
N ASN A 185 -18.79 -1.42 19.33
CA ASN A 185 -18.14 -2.58 19.93
C ASN A 185 -18.48 -2.78 21.41
N SER A 186 -19.42 -1.98 21.96
CA SER A 186 -19.81 -2.01 23.38
C SER A 186 -18.62 -1.86 24.35
N THR A 187 -17.67 -0.99 24.01
CA THR A 187 -16.54 -0.64 24.89
C THR A 187 -16.73 0.75 25.48
N LYS A 188 -15.77 1.18 26.32
CA LYS A 188 -15.83 2.47 27.03
C LYS A 188 -14.67 3.34 26.55
N LEU A 189 -14.96 4.61 26.31
CA LEU A 189 -13.98 5.66 26.07
C LEU A 189 -14.22 6.75 27.11
N SER A 190 -13.21 7.06 27.91
CA SER A 190 -13.26 8.18 28.86
C SER A 190 -12.04 9.08 28.67
N LEU A 191 -12.30 10.39 28.52
CA LEU A 191 -11.27 11.41 28.41
C LEU A 191 -11.33 12.28 29.68
N THR A 192 -10.18 12.49 30.31
CA THR A 192 -10.03 13.30 31.53
C THR A 192 -8.75 14.13 31.48
N ASN A 193 -8.58 15.00 32.47
CA ASN A 193 -7.35 15.75 32.72
C ASN A 193 -6.66 15.30 34.02
N ASP A 194 -7.12 14.21 34.64
CA ASP A 194 -6.54 13.63 35.85
C ASP A 194 -5.84 12.29 35.53
N PRO A 195 -4.50 12.22 35.64
CA PRO A 195 -3.74 10.99 35.44
C PRO A 195 -4.19 9.80 36.31
N LEU A 196 -4.58 10.05 37.56
CA LEU A 196 -5.01 8.99 38.49
C LEU A 196 -6.43 8.51 38.18
N GLU A 197 -7.28 9.37 37.62
CA GLU A 197 -8.59 8.95 37.12
C GLU A 197 -8.44 8.02 35.91
N ALA A 198 -7.57 8.38 34.94
CA ALA A 198 -7.32 7.54 33.77
C ALA A 198 -6.59 6.23 34.10
N ALA A 199 -5.77 6.21 35.15
CA ALA A 199 -5.09 4.99 35.61
C ALA A 199 -6.04 4.01 36.34
N ARG A 200 -7.17 4.50 36.88
CA ARG A 200 -7.97 3.75 37.86
C ARG A 200 -8.55 2.47 37.27
N GLY A 201 -8.10 1.33 37.80
CA GLY A 201 -8.52 0.00 37.33
C GLY A 201 -8.05 -0.34 35.91
N GLY A 202 -7.11 0.41 35.34
CA GLY A 202 -6.50 0.11 34.05
C GLY A 202 -5.60 -1.12 34.10
N ASN A 203 -5.67 -1.99 33.10
CA ASN A 203 -4.74 -3.13 32.98
C ASN A 203 -3.41 -2.69 32.34
N VAL A 204 -3.43 -1.70 31.46
CA VAL A 204 -2.23 -1.29 30.75
C VAL A 204 -2.02 0.21 30.91
N LEU A 205 -0.97 0.59 31.64
CA LEU A 205 -0.53 1.98 31.72
C LEU A 205 0.35 2.29 30.51
N ILE A 206 0.01 3.34 29.75
CA ILE A 206 0.69 3.73 28.52
C ILE A 206 1.06 5.20 28.59
N THR A 207 2.30 5.53 28.26
CA THR A 207 2.74 6.92 28.08
C THR A 207 3.73 7.03 26.91
N ASP A 208 4.08 8.27 26.59
CA ASP A 208 5.03 8.64 25.55
C ASP A 208 5.71 9.96 25.91
N THR A 209 6.78 10.32 25.19
CA THR A 209 7.48 11.60 25.33
C THR A 209 6.50 12.75 25.16
N TRP A 210 6.43 13.62 26.17
CA TRP A 210 5.57 14.81 26.13
C TRP A 210 6.00 15.84 25.10
N ILE A 211 7.26 15.74 24.64
CA ILE A 211 7.85 16.63 23.64
C ILE A 211 8.21 15.76 22.44
N SER A 212 7.36 15.81 21.42
CA SER A 212 7.58 15.08 20.17
C SER A 212 8.68 15.74 19.33
N MET A 213 9.24 14.99 18.38
CA MET A 213 10.22 15.55 17.43
C MET A 213 9.56 16.63 16.57
N GLY A 214 10.12 17.85 16.60
CA GLY A 214 9.57 19.04 15.94
C GLY A 214 8.85 20.01 16.88
N GLN A 215 8.79 19.72 18.19
CA GLN A 215 8.15 20.57 19.21
C GLN A 215 9.15 21.10 20.25
N GLU A 216 10.44 21.17 19.90
CA GLU A 216 11.52 21.53 20.83
C GLU A 216 11.37 22.96 21.39
N GLU A 217 10.79 23.87 20.61
CA GLU A 217 10.51 25.26 21.02
C GLU A 217 9.43 25.33 22.11
N GLU A 218 8.52 24.35 22.16
CA GLU A 218 7.45 24.28 23.16
C GLU A 218 7.87 23.60 24.48
N LYS A 219 9.10 23.09 24.55
CA LYS A 219 9.61 22.27 25.67
C LYS A 219 9.24 22.86 27.03
N LYS A 220 9.53 24.14 27.25
CA LYS A 220 9.28 24.80 28.56
C LYS A 220 7.79 24.86 28.91
N LYS A 221 6.92 25.13 27.93
CA LYS A 221 5.46 25.20 28.11
C LYS A 221 4.89 23.82 28.41
N ARG A 222 5.32 22.79 27.67
CA ARG A 222 4.91 21.39 27.88
C ARG A 222 5.34 20.87 29.25
N LEU A 223 6.59 21.07 29.65
CA LEU A 223 7.05 20.66 30.99
C LEU A 223 6.24 21.28 32.13
N GLN A 224 5.73 22.49 31.95
CA GLN A 224 4.87 23.14 32.94
C GLN A 224 3.44 22.58 32.91
N ALA A 225 2.86 22.36 31.72
CA ALA A 225 1.50 21.85 31.57
C ALA A 225 1.36 20.38 31.99
N PHE A 226 2.40 19.58 31.81
CA PHE A 226 2.44 18.15 32.11
C PHE A 226 2.90 17.85 33.56
N LYS A 227 3.00 18.86 34.42
CA LYS A 227 3.28 18.62 35.85
C LYS A 227 2.21 17.70 36.45
N GLY A 228 2.67 16.61 37.06
CA GLY A 228 1.79 15.58 37.63
C GLY A 228 1.42 14.43 36.69
N TYR A 229 1.86 14.46 35.42
CA TYR A 229 1.59 13.41 34.44
C TYR A 229 2.67 12.32 34.38
N GLN A 230 3.74 12.44 35.17
CA GLN A 230 4.78 11.40 35.23
C GLN A 230 4.16 10.11 35.78
N VAL A 231 4.31 9.02 35.04
CA VAL A 231 3.88 7.69 35.49
C VAL A 231 4.88 7.21 36.54
N THR A 232 4.38 6.91 37.73
CA THR A 232 5.17 6.43 38.88
C THR A 232 4.44 5.26 39.54
N MET A 233 5.04 4.63 40.56
CA MET A 233 4.35 3.59 41.31
C MET A 233 3.04 4.07 41.96
N LYS A 234 2.90 5.36 42.31
CA LYS A 234 1.63 5.93 42.77
C LYS A 234 0.52 5.87 41.71
N THR A 235 0.89 6.01 40.46
CA THR A 235 -0.03 5.83 39.32
C THR A 235 -0.44 4.36 39.20
N ALA A 236 0.52 3.44 39.40
CA ALA A 236 0.27 2.01 39.37
C ALA A 236 -0.55 1.48 40.56
N GLU A 237 -0.47 2.12 41.73
CA GLU A 237 -1.25 1.76 42.92
C GLU A 237 -2.76 1.84 42.71
N VAL A 238 -3.23 2.75 41.84
CA VAL A 238 -4.67 2.88 41.51
C VAL A 238 -5.08 2.03 40.30
N ALA A 239 -4.12 1.45 39.59
CA ALA A 239 -4.36 0.58 38.44
C ALA A 239 -4.89 -0.81 38.87
N ALA A 240 -5.23 -1.65 37.90
CA ALA A 240 -5.63 -3.03 38.20
C ALA A 240 -4.47 -3.82 38.81
N SER A 241 -4.75 -4.84 39.64
CA SER A 241 -3.71 -5.62 40.31
C SER A 241 -2.78 -6.37 39.36
N ASP A 242 -3.23 -6.63 38.13
CA ASP A 242 -2.49 -7.28 37.04
C ASP A 242 -1.86 -6.28 36.05
N TRP A 243 -1.75 -4.99 36.43
CA TRP A 243 -1.26 -3.95 35.52
C TRP A 243 0.09 -4.26 34.87
N THR A 244 0.27 -3.77 33.65
CA THR A 244 1.53 -3.73 32.89
C THR A 244 1.80 -2.33 32.35
N PHE A 245 3.04 -2.05 31.96
CA PHE A 245 3.43 -0.74 31.41
C PHE A 245 3.98 -0.84 29.99
N LEU A 246 3.56 0.07 29.11
CA LEU A 246 4.03 0.23 27.73
C LEU A 246 4.56 1.65 27.46
N HIS A 247 5.55 1.73 26.58
CA HIS A 247 6.12 2.98 26.09
C HIS A 247 6.85 2.74 24.77
N CYS A 248 6.45 3.47 23.73
CA CYS A 248 6.93 3.30 22.36
C CYS A 248 8.42 3.62 22.09
N LEU A 249 9.11 4.26 23.05
CA LEU A 249 10.48 4.76 22.96
C LEU A 249 10.71 5.84 21.88
N PRO A 250 11.76 6.69 22.01
CA PRO A 250 12.70 6.78 23.12
C PRO A 250 12.08 7.41 24.36
N ARG A 251 12.28 6.76 25.51
CA ARG A 251 11.87 7.26 26.82
C ARG A 251 12.84 8.32 27.34
N LYS A 252 12.30 9.31 28.04
CA LYS A 252 13.00 10.31 28.85
C LYS A 252 12.50 10.22 30.31
N PRO A 253 13.23 10.82 31.27
CA PRO A 253 12.87 10.74 32.69
C PRO A 253 11.55 11.45 33.03
N GLU A 254 11.07 12.37 32.20
CA GLU A 254 9.91 13.20 32.51
C GLU A 254 8.59 12.41 32.53
N GLU A 255 8.37 11.55 31.54
CA GLU A 255 7.09 10.83 31.36
C GLU A 255 6.91 9.62 32.27
N VAL A 256 7.99 8.99 32.71
CA VAL A 256 7.96 7.82 33.59
C VAL A 256 9.24 7.74 34.41
N ASP A 257 9.15 7.32 35.68
CA ASP A 257 10.31 7.08 36.52
C ASP A 257 11.02 5.75 36.21
N ASP A 258 12.22 5.55 36.75
CA ASP A 258 12.98 4.32 36.54
C ASP A 258 12.32 3.10 37.21
N GLU A 259 11.59 3.32 38.30
CA GLU A 259 10.97 2.25 39.08
C GLU A 259 9.89 1.54 38.26
N VAL A 260 9.02 2.31 37.57
CA VAL A 260 8.02 1.77 36.65
C VAL A 260 8.68 1.29 35.36
N PHE A 261 9.59 2.08 34.77
CA PHE A 261 10.15 1.77 33.46
C PHE A 261 10.95 0.46 33.44
N TYR A 262 11.72 0.18 34.51
CA TYR A 262 12.50 -1.05 34.67
C TYR A 262 11.82 -2.09 35.58
N SER A 263 10.56 -1.85 35.97
CA SER A 263 9.76 -2.83 36.72
C SER A 263 9.65 -4.15 35.95
N PRO A 264 9.55 -5.31 36.64
CA PRO A 264 9.18 -6.57 35.98
C PRO A 264 7.80 -6.53 35.28
N ARG A 265 6.98 -5.51 35.56
CA ARG A 265 5.67 -5.26 34.92
C ARG A 265 5.79 -4.45 33.63
N SER A 266 6.98 -3.92 33.33
CA SER A 266 7.27 -3.17 32.11
C SER A 266 7.44 -4.12 30.93
N LEU A 267 6.65 -3.89 29.89
CA LEU A 267 6.71 -4.64 28.64
C LEU A 267 7.39 -3.85 27.52
N VAL A 268 8.06 -2.75 27.84
CA VAL A 268 8.70 -1.82 26.87
C VAL A 268 9.69 -2.51 25.93
N PHE A 269 10.51 -3.45 26.43
CA PHE A 269 11.48 -4.15 25.59
C PHE A 269 10.85 -5.26 24.73
N PRO A 270 9.94 -6.11 25.27
CA PRO A 270 9.10 -6.98 24.45
C PRO A 270 8.33 -6.22 23.35
N GLU A 271 7.75 -5.06 23.69
CA GLU A 271 7.06 -4.16 22.75
C GLU A 271 7.99 -3.70 21.63
N ALA A 272 9.19 -3.24 21.97
CA ALA A 272 10.19 -2.81 20.99
C ALA A 272 10.63 -3.95 20.06
N GLU A 273 10.75 -5.18 20.55
CA GLU A 273 11.03 -6.35 19.71
C GLU A 273 9.87 -6.65 18.75
N ASN A 274 8.64 -6.58 19.25
CA ASN A 274 7.43 -6.89 18.49
C ASN A 274 7.20 -5.94 17.30
N ARG A 275 7.82 -4.75 17.30
CA ARG A 275 7.91 -3.87 16.12
C ARG A 275 8.46 -4.60 14.88
N LYS A 276 9.40 -5.54 15.05
CA LYS A 276 10.00 -6.32 13.96
C LYS A 276 9.02 -7.34 13.40
N TRP A 277 8.36 -8.10 14.26
CA TRP A 277 7.46 -9.18 13.84
C TRP A 277 6.18 -8.65 13.20
N THR A 278 5.67 -7.50 13.66
CA THR A 278 4.47 -6.89 13.10
C THR A 278 4.72 -6.20 11.76
N ILE A 279 5.87 -5.55 11.56
CA ILE A 279 6.18 -4.90 10.27
C ILE A 279 6.46 -5.91 9.15
N MET A 280 6.99 -7.09 9.47
CA MET A 280 7.18 -8.18 8.48
C MET A 280 5.88 -8.55 7.76
N ILE A 281 4.73 -8.39 8.43
CA ILE A 281 3.40 -8.70 7.87
C ILE A 281 2.89 -7.62 6.96
N THR A 282 3.12 -6.34 7.29
CA THR A 282 2.73 -5.26 6.39
C THR A 282 3.40 -5.47 5.04
N GLY A 283 4.66 -5.92 4.99
CA GLY A 283 5.29 -6.33 3.73
C GLY A 283 4.58 -7.50 3.03
N VAL A 284 4.36 -8.61 3.73
CA VAL A 284 3.78 -9.85 3.13
C VAL A 284 2.33 -9.66 2.66
N ILE A 285 1.46 -9.05 3.48
CA ILE A 285 0.05 -8.84 3.13
C ILE A 285 -0.09 -7.81 2.01
N LEU A 286 0.69 -6.72 2.06
CA LEU A 286 0.60 -5.71 1.02
C LEU A 286 1.14 -6.21 -0.31
N LEU A 287 2.13 -7.10 -0.32
CA LEU A 287 2.51 -7.81 -1.54
C LEU A 287 1.45 -8.79 -2.00
N ALA A 288 0.81 -9.55 -1.09
CA ALA A 288 -0.29 -10.43 -1.49
C ALA A 288 -1.43 -9.62 -2.14
N VAL A 289 -1.77 -8.46 -1.58
CA VAL A 289 -2.78 -7.53 -2.13
C VAL A 289 -2.30 -6.84 -3.40
N GLY A 290 -1.03 -6.44 -3.50
CA GLY A 290 -0.44 -5.80 -4.68
C GLY A 290 -0.25 -6.77 -5.84
N VAL A 291 0.16 -8.01 -5.56
CA VAL A 291 0.22 -9.11 -6.53
C VAL A 291 -1.19 -9.53 -6.93
N TRP A 292 -2.14 -9.61 -6.00
CA TRP A 292 -3.55 -9.84 -6.33
C TRP A 292 -4.09 -8.73 -7.24
N GLY A 293 -3.87 -7.46 -6.90
CA GLY A 293 -4.24 -6.31 -7.74
C GLY A 293 -3.59 -6.36 -9.11
N LYS A 294 -2.28 -6.65 -9.18
CA LYS A 294 -1.52 -6.77 -10.43
C LYS A 294 -1.95 -7.98 -11.27
N LEU A 295 -2.26 -9.12 -10.67
CA LEU A 295 -2.73 -10.32 -11.37
C LEU A 295 -4.15 -10.13 -11.89
N THR A 296 -5.01 -9.46 -11.11
CA THR A 296 -6.36 -9.07 -11.54
C THR A 296 -6.31 -8.01 -12.66
N LEU A 297 -5.30 -7.13 -12.67
CA LEU A 297 -4.99 -6.25 -13.81
C LEU A 297 -4.28 -6.99 -14.96
N GLY A 298 -3.59 -8.09 -14.71
CA GLY A 298 -2.85 -8.88 -15.70
C GLY A 298 -3.77 -9.72 -16.58
N THR A 299 -4.88 -10.21 -16.03
CA THR A 299 -5.98 -10.84 -16.79
C THR A 299 -6.64 -9.87 -17.78
N TYR A 300 -6.52 -8.56 -17.53
CA TYR A 300 -6.92 -7.51 -18.47
C TYR A 300 -6.05 -7.48 -19.74
N ILE A 301 -4.77 -7.85 -19.60
CA ILE A 301 -3.79 -7.87 -20.70
C ILE A 301 -3.86 -9.19 -21.48
N SER A 302 -4.21 -10.32 -20.83
CA SER A 302 -4.33 -11.62 -21.51
C SER A 302 -5.45 -11.66 -22.54
N LEU A 303 -6.49 -10.83 -22.40
CA LEU A 303 -7.57 -10.67 -23.38
C LEU A 303 -7.11 -10.05 -24.72
N ILE A 304 -5.97 -9.35 -24.73
CA ILE A 304 -5.39 -8.74 -25.94
C ILE A 304 -4.44 -9.73 -26.63
N ALA A 305 -4.03 -10.80 -25.96
CA ALA A 305 -2.89 -11.63 -26.35
C ALA A 305 -3.24 -13.04 -26.87
N GLU A 306 -4.49 -13.30 -27.26
CA GLU A 306 -4.84 -14.56 -27.94
C GLU A 306 -5.20 -14.33 -29.41
N ASN A 307 -4.16 -14.03 -30.18
CA ASN A 307 -3.69 -14.90 -31.25
C ASN A 307 -2.65 -14.13 -32.08
N SER A 308 -1.45 -14.70 -32.18
CA SER A 308 -0.41 -14.36 -33.17
C SER A 308 0.52 -13.16 -32.94
N THR A 309 0.93 -12.84 -31.70
CA THR A 309 2.18 -12.09 -31.59
C THR A 309 3.09 -12.64 -30.51
N ASN A 310 4.29 -13.03 -30.94
CA ASN A 310 5.47 -13.14 -30.08
C ASN A 310 5.78 -11.82 -29.33
N ALA A 311 4.90 -10.80 -29.34
CA ALA A 311 5.16 -9.45 -28.84
C ALA A 311 5.51 -9.41 -27.35
N PRO A 312 4.83 -10.13 -26.42
CA PRO A 312 5.29 -10.19 -25.03
C PRO A 312 6.68 -10.82 -24.91
N TYR A 313 6.93 -11.91 -25.65
CA TYR A 313 8.24 -12.59 -25.66
C TYR A 313 9.34 -11.77 -26.34
N VAL A 314 9.00 -10.97 -27.35
CA VAL A 314 9.89 -10.03 -28.05
C VAL A 314 10.19 -8.85 -27.15
N LEU A 315 9.21 -8.30 -26.42
CA LEU A 315 9.43 -7.24 -25.45
C LEU A 315 10.30 -7.71 -24.28
N ILE A 316 10.07 -8.92 -23.77
CA ILE A 316 10.91 -9.53 -22.73
C ILE A 316 12.32 -9.81 -23.27
N GLY A 317 12.43 -10.35 -24.49
CA GLY A 317 13.71 -10.60 -25.14
C GLY A 317 14.51 -9.33 -25.37
N THR A 318 13.91 -8.32 -26.00
CA THR A 318 14.51 -7.01 -26.24
C THR A 318 14.86 -6.31 -24.95
N GLY A 319 13.98 -6.31 -23.94
CA GLY A 319 14.25 -5.74 -22.62
C GLY A 319 15.43 -6.42 -21.92
N THR A 320 15.51 -7.75 -21.98
CA THR A 320 16.63 -8.52 -21.42
C THR A 320 17.94 -8.17 -22.14
N THR A 321 17.92 -8.09 -23.47
CA THR A 321 19.08 -7.68 -24.28
C THR A 321 19.53 -6.26 -23.97
N ILE A 322 18.61 -5.31 -23.78
CA ILE A 322 18.91 -3.93 -23.39
C ILE A 322 19.58 -3.88 -22.02
N VAL A 323 19.10 -4.64 -21.03
CA VAL A 323 19.72 -4.71 -19.69
C VAL A 323 21.13 -5.29 -19.76
N VAL A 324 21.32 -6.39 -20.51
CA VAL A 324 22.65 -7.00 -20.71
C VAL A 324 23.62 -6.00 -21.36
N PHE A 325 23.16 -5.26 -22.37
CA PHE A 325 23.99 -4.23 -23.01
C PHE A 325 24.21 -3.00 -22.14
N GLY A 326 23.24 -2.59 -21.32
CA GLY A 326 23.40 -1.51 -20.35
C GLY A 326 24.45 -1.82 -19.28
N LEU A 327 24.49 -3.07 -18.79
CA LEU A 327 25.54 -3.55 -17.89
C LEU A 327 26.91 -3.59 -18.57
N PHE A 328 26.95 -3.99 -19.85
CA PHE A 328 28.17 -3.93 -20.66
C PHE A 328 28.66 -2.49 -20.86
N GLY A 329 27.76 -1.53 -21.08
CA GLY A 329 28.07 -0.10 -21.19
C GLY A 329 28.66 0.45 -19.90
N CYS A 330 28.06 0.14 -18.75
CA CYS A 330 28.60 0.52 -17.44
C CYS A 330 30.02 -0.02 -17.23
N PHE A 331 30.25 -1.30 -17.58
CA PHE A 331 31.55 -1.92 -17.49
C PHE A 331 32.59 -1.36 -18.47
N ALA A 332 32.18 -1.01 -19.70
CA ALA A 332 33.02 -0.38 -20.71
C ALA A 332 33.50 1.01 -20.27
N THR A 333 32.60 1.80 -19.66
CA THR A 333 32.91 3.11 -19.08
C THR A 333 33.86 2.99 -17.90
N CYS A 334 33.65 2.04 -16.99
CA CYS A 334 34.56 1.80 -15.85
C CYS A 334 35.97 1.36 -16.27
N ARG A 335 36.12 0.67 -17.41
CA ARG A 335 37.43 0.26 -17.93
C ARG A 335 38.09 1.27 -18.86
N GLY A 336 37.39 2.34 -19.26
CA GLY A 336 37.93 3.37 -20.15
C GLY A 336 38.44 2.85 -21.50
N SER A 337 37.95 1.69 -21.97
CA SER A 337 38.44 1.06 -23.20
C SER A 337 37.72 1.62 -24.43
N PRO A 338 38.41 2.32 -25.35
CA PRO A 338 37.77 2.93 -26.52
C PRO A 338 37.11 1.92 -27.47
N TRP A 339 37.64 0.70 -27.52
CA TRP A 339 37.09 -0.37 -28.36
C TRP A 339 35.74 -0.88 -27.83
N MET A 340 35.61 -1.02 -26.51
CA MET A 340 34.37 -1.47 -25.88
C MET A 340 33.26 -0.41 -25.99
N LEU A 341 33.61 0.87 -25.93
CA LEU A 341 32.67 1.98 -26.13
C LEU A 341 32.16 2.02 -27.59
N LYS A 342 33.03 1.81 -28.58
CA LYS A 342 32.62 1.71 -30.00
C LYS A 342 31.68 0.53 -30.24
N LEU A 343 31.93 -0.60 -29.58
CA LEU A 343 31.07 -1.78 -29.67
C LEU A 343 29.71 -1.53 -29.01
N TYR A 344 29.69 -0.86 -27.85
CA TYR A 344 28.46 -0.45 -27.17
C TYR A 344 27.62 0.52 -28.01
N ALA A 345 28.25 1.53 -28.65
CA ALA A 345 27.56 2.45 -29.55
C ALA A 345 26.95 1.76 -30.78
N MET A 346 27.62 0.73 -31.34
CA MET A 346 27.08 -0.08 -32.43
C MET A 346 25.81 -0.83 -32.00
N PHE A 347 25.81 -1.44 -30.81
CA PHE A 347 24.63 -2.12 -30.28
C PHE A 347 23.47 -1.17 -29.98
N LEU A 348 23.74 0.00 -29.38
CA LEU A 348 22.72 1.04 -29.17
C LEU A 348 22.09 1.52 -30.48
N SER A 349 22.89 1.67 -31.55
CA SER A 349 22.38 2.06 -32.87
C SER A 349 21.44 1.01 -33.46
N LEU A 350 21.73 -0.28 -33.24
CA LEU A 350 20.88 -1.38 -33.71
C LEU A 350 19.56 -1.46 -32.91
N VAL A 351 19.62 -1.25 -31.60
CA VAL A 351 18.43 -1.15 -30.74
C VAL A 351 17.56 0.03 -31.15
N PHE A 352 18.16 1.20 -31.37
CA PHE A 352 17.46 2.40 -31.85
C PHE A 352 16.72 2.15 -33.18
N LEU A 353 17.38 1.49 -34.14
CA LEU A 353 16.74 1.13 -35.43
C LEU A 353 15.56 0.18 -35.23
N ALA A 354 15.69 -0.81 -34.34
CA ALA A 354 14.62 -1.74 -34.02
C ALA A 354 13.43 -1.04 -33.33
N GLU A 355 13.69 -0.14 -32.38
CA GLU A 355 12.67 0.67 -31.71
C GLU A 355 11.96 1.62 -32.68
N LEU A 356 12.70 2.23 -33.61
CA LEU A 356 12.13 3.09 -34.63
C LEU A 356 11.22 2.31 -35.58
N VAL A 357 11.63 1.12 -36.02
CA VAL A 357 10.78 0.22 -36.83
C VAL A 357 9.54 -0.21 -36.05
N ALA A 358 9.67 -0.56 -34.77
CA ALA A 358 8.55 -0.95 -33.91
C ALA A 358 7.58 0.22 -33.68
N GLY A 359 8.09 1.43 -33.44
CA GLY A 359 7.29 2.63 -33.25
C GLY A 359 6.54 3.04 -34.51
N ILE A 360 7.22 3.01 -35.67
CA ILE A 360 6.57 3.24 -36.98
C ILE A 360 5.51 2.17 -37.24
N SER A 361 5.82 0.90 -36.98
CA SER A 361 4.86 -0.20 -37.16
C SER A 361 3.63 -0.02 -36.27
N GLY A 362 3.81 0.26 -34.98
CA GLY A 362 2.69 0.50 -34.05
C GLY A 362 1.82 1.70 -34.45
N PHE A 363 2.43 2.76 -34.99
CA PHE A 363 1.69 3.92 -35.48
C PHE A 363 0.94 3.64 -36.80
N VAL A 364 1.57 2.91 -37.73
CA VAL A 364 0.98 2.55 -39.03
C VAL A 364 -0.14 1.54 -38.86
N PHE A 365 0.05 0.51 -38.03
CA PHE A 365 -0.92 -0.57 -37.81
C PHE A 365 -2.01 -0.22 -36.78
N ARG A 366 -2.04 0.99 -36.23
CA ARG A 366 -3.03 1.39 -35.21
C ARG A 366 -4.48 1.21 -35.64
N HIS A 367 -4.78 1.43 -36.91
CA HIS A 367 -6.13 1.27 -37.45
C HIS A 367 -6.48 -0.21 -37.60
N GLU A 368 -5.51 -1.02 -38.03
CA GLU A 368 -5.67 -2.46 -38.17
C GLU A 368 -5.87 -3.17 -36.82
N ILE A 369 -5.27 -2.66 -35.73
CA ILE A 369 -5.50 -3.17 -34.37
C ILE A 369 -6.95 -2.91 -33.93
N LYS A 370 -7.51 -1.72 -34.20
CA LYS A 370 -8.92 -1.42 -33.88
C LYS A 370 -9.87 -2.33 -34.65
N ASP A 371 -9.63 -2.51 -35.94
CA ASP A 371 -10.44 -3.38 -36.79
C ASP A 371 -10.33 -4.85 -36.36
N THR A 372 -9.16 -5.27 -35.91
CA THR A 372 -8.92 -6.63 -35.41
C THR A 372 -9.60 -6.86 -34.06
N PHE A 373 -9.55 -5.89 -33.15
CA PHE A 373 -10.30 -5.96 -31.89
C PHE A 373 -11.81 -6.03 -32.14
N LEU A 374 -12.34 -5.19 -33.05
CA LEU A 374 -13.74 -5.21 -33.44
C LEU A 374 -14.17 -6.60 -33.93
N ARG A 375 -13.42 -7.18 -34.87
CA ARG A 375 -13.72 -8.50 -35.44
C ARG A 375 -13.64 -9.61 -34.40
N THR A 376 -12.58 -9.62 -33.61
CA THR A 376 -12.32 -10.68 -32.62
C THR A 376 -13.32 -10.64 -31.48
N TYR A 377 -13.65 -9.45 -30.97
CA TYR A 377 -14.62 -9.28 -29.91
C TYR A 377 -16.04 -9.61 -30.40
N MET A 378 -16.38 -9.23 -31.63
CA MET A 378 -17.65 -9.61 -32.26
C MET A 378 -17.75 -11.14 -32.44
N ASP A 379 -16.69 -11.80 -32.90
CA ASP A 379 -16.64 -13.27 -33.02
C ASP A 379 -16.77 -13.97 -31.66
N ALA A 380 -16.09 -13.45 -30.63
CA ALA A 380 -16.19 -13.98 -29.27
C ALA A 380 -17.61 -13.83 -28.70
N MET A 381 -18.29 -12.71 -28.96
CA MET A 381 -19.68 -12.48 -28.55
C MET A 381 -20.68 -13.37 -29.31
N GLN A 382 -20.42 -13.66 -30.59
CA GLN A 382 -21.26 -14.54 -31.41
C GLN A 382 -21.13 -16.01 -31.03
N ASN A 383 -19.94 -16.43 -30.58
CA ASN A 383 -19.67 -17.79 -30.11
C ASN A 383 -19.79 -17.94 -28.59
N TYR A 384 -20.30 -16.92 -27.89
CA TYR A 384 -20.43 -16.90 -26.45
C TYR A 384 -21.38 -18.00 -25.96
N ASN A 385 -20.92 -18.77 -24.96
CA ASN A 385 -21.67 -19.86 -24.33
C ASN A 385 -21.66 -19.82 -22.79
N GLY A 386 -20.93 -18.86 -22.20
CA GLY A 386 -20.82 -18.65 -20.75
C GLY A 386 -19.84 -19.57 -20.01
N ASN A 387 -19.29 -20.60 -20.67
CA ASN A 387 -18.52 -21.66 -20.01
C ASN A 387 -17.06 -21.78 -20.49
N ASP A 388 -16.72 -21.22 -21.65
CA ASP A 388 -15.36 -21.27 -22.20
C ASP A 388 -14.52 -20.02 -21.88
N GLU A 389 -13.21 -20.13 -22.12
CA GLU A 389 -12.25 -19.04 -21.86
C GLU A 389 -12.59 -17.77 -22.65
N ARG A 390 -13.14 -17.90 -23.86
CA ARG A 390 -13.60 -16.76 -24.68
C ARG A 390 -14.81 -16.06 -24.08
N SER A 391 -15.75 -16.80 -23.50
CA SER A 391 -16.93 -16.25 -22.83
C SER A 391 -16.53 -15.55 -21.53
N GLN A 392 -15.65 -16.16 -20.73
CA GLN A 392 -15.09 -15.51 -19.54
C GLN A 392 -14.35 -14.21 -19.90
N ALA A 393 -13.65 -14.21 -21.04
CA ALA A 393 -12.97 -13.03 -21.55
C ALA A 393 -13.97 -11.90 -21.89
N VAL A 394 -15.07 -12.22 -22.58
CA VAL A 394 -16.16 -11.26 -22.84
C VAL A 394 -16.76 -10.72 -21.54
N ASP A 395 -17.07 -11.60 -20.58
CA ASP A 395 -17.64 -11.20 -19.28
C ASP A 395 -16.72 -10.27 -18.49
N HIS A 396 -15.42 -10.55 -18.54
CA HIS A 396 -14.41 -9.74 -17.88
C HIS A 396 -14.32 -8.35 -18.50
N VAL A 397 -14.34 -8.24 -19.82
CA VAL A 397 -14.34 -6.93 -20.51
C VAL A 397 -15.58 -6.12 -20.13
N GLN A 398 -16.77 -6.73 -20.18
CA GLN A 398 -18.04 -6.05 -19.91
C GLN A 398 -18.11 -5.50 -18.48
N ARG A 399 -17.76 -6.32 -17.47
CA ARG A 399 -17.73 -5.90 -16.06
C ARG A 399 -16.68 -4.82 -15.83
N SER A 400 -15.49 -5.03 -16.36
CA SER A 400 -14.34 -4.18 -16.03
C SER A 400 -14.37 -2.80 -16.69
N LEU A 401 -14.92 -2.71 -17.90
CA LEU A 401 -15.09 -1.42 -18.59
C LEU A 401 -16.47 -0.80 -18.34
N SER A 402 -17.33 -1.45 -17.54
CA SER A 402 -18.71 -1.01 -17.34
C SER A 402 -19.41 -0.76 -18.68
N CYS A 403 -19.32 -1.76 -19.56
CA CYS A 403 -19.82 -1.71 -20.94
C CYS A 403 -20.63 -2.97 -21.25
N CYS A 404 -21.44 -2.93 -22.31
CA CYS A 404 -22.17 -4.10 -22.76
C CYS A 404 -22.20 -4.17 -24.29
N GLY A 405 -21.91 -5.35 -24.81
CA GLY A 405 -21.83 -5.62 -26.24
C GLY A 405 -20.69 -4.87 -26.94
N VAL A 406 -20.64 -4.99 -28.26
CA VAL A 406 -19.56 -4.41 -29.08
C VAL A 406 -19.72 -2.89 -29.15
N GLN A 407 -20.82 -2.41 -29.71
CA GLN A 407 -21.19 -1.00 -29.86
C GLN A 407 -22.23 -0.58 -28.81
N ASN A 408 -23.11 -1.49 -28.43
CA ASN A 408 -24.08 -1.31 -27.35
C ASN A 408 -24.65 -2.68 -26.91
N TYR A 409 -25.48 -2.64 -25.86
CA TYR A 409 -26.11 -3.83 -25.30
C TYR A 409 -27.03 -4.57 -26.28
N THR A 410 -27.60 -3.91 -27.29
CA THR A 410 -28.52 -4.56 -28.24
C THR A 410 -27.79 -5.49 -29.19
N ASN A 411 -26.46 -5.41 -29.31
CA ASN A 411 -25.67 -6.37 -30.08
C ASN A 411 -25.88 -7.82 -29.62
N TRP A 412 -26.19 -8.04 -28.33
CA TRP A 412 -26.53 -9.37 -27.81
C TRP A 412 -27.75 -9.98 -28.48
N SER A 413 -28.73 -9.19 -28.93
CA SER A 413 -29.92 -9.70 -29.62
C SER A 413 -29.63 -10.49 -30.90
N THR A 414 -28.43 -10.31 -31.46
CA THR A 414 -27.96 -11.03 -32.64
C THR A 414 -27.15 -12.29 -32.32
N SER A 415 -26.82 -12.52 -31.05
CA SER A 415 -26.06 -13.70 -30.60
C SER A 415 -26.99 -14.89 -30.35
N PRO A 416 -26.59 -16.12 -30.72
CA PRO A 416 -27.33 -17.34 -30.38
C PRO A 416 -27.66 -17.46 -28.89
N TYR A 417 -26.76 -16.98 -28.02
CA TYR A 417 -26.91 -17.02 -26.56
C TYR A 417 -28.17 -16.29 -26.06
N PHE A 418 -28.51 -15.16 -26.68
CA PHE A 418 -29.61 -14.31 -26.23
C PHE A 418 -30.98 -15.00 -26.32
N THR A 419 -31.15 -15.92 -27.27
CA THR A 419 -32.43 -16.62 -27.46
C THR A 419 -32.78 -17.48 -26.25
N GLU A 420 -31.78 -18.11 -25.62
CA GLU A 420 -31.98 -19.01 -24.49
C GLU A 420 -31.79 -18.34 -23.13
N HIS A 421 -30.92 -17.32 -23.04
CA HIS A 421 -30.47 -16.77 -21.75
C HIS A 421 -30.59 -15.24 -21.62
N GLY A 422 -30.96 -14.52 -22.69
CA GLY A 422 -30.98 -13.07 -22.71
C GLY A 422 -29.58 -12.44 -22.74
N ILE A 423 -29.48 -11.16 -22.36
CA ILE A 423 -28.18 -10.48 -22.22
C ILE A 423 -27.40 -11.11 -21.06
N PRO A 424 -26.08 -11.34 -21.18
CA PRO A 424 -25.29 -11.90 -20.09
C PRO A 424 -25.30 -11.02 -18.83
N PRO A 425 -25.29 -11.62 -17.62
CA PRO A 425 -25.24 -10.87 -16.36
C PRO A 425 -24.00 -9.98 -16.21
N SER A 426 -22.92 -10.25 -16.95
CA SER A 426 -21.72 -9.40 -16.97
C SER A 426 -21.96 -7.98 -17.49
N CYS A 427 -23.09 -7.74 -18.16
CA CYS A 427 -23.54 -6.41 -18.60
C CYS A 427 -24.28 -5.60 -17.53
N CYS A 428 -24.61 -6.19 -16.39
CA CYS A 428 -25.49 -5.57 -15.40
C CYS A 428 -24.78 -4.45 -14.63
N MET A 429 -25.49 -3.34 -14.41
CA MET A 429 -24.98 -2.26 -13.55
C MET A 429 -25.01 -2.65 -12.07
N ASN A 430 -25.94 -3.54 -11.68
CA ASN A 430 -26.08 -4.05 -10.33
C ASN A 430 -26.57 -5.50 -10.37
N ASP A 431 -25.75 -6.43 -9.88
CA ASP A 431 -26.02 -7.88 -9.89
C ASP A 431 -27.31 -8.25 -9.14
N THR A 432 -27.75 -7.45 -8.18
CA THR A 432 -28.94 -7.74 -7.35
C THR A 432 -30.28 -7.42 -8.02
N ASP A 433 -30.28 -6.58 -9.06
CA ASP A 433 -31.50 -6.12 -9.77
C ASP A 433 -31.55 -6.63 -11.21
N CYS A 434 -30.74 -7.64 -11.56
CA CYS A 434 -30.56 -8.10 -12.92
C CYS A 434 -31.06 -9.55 -13.09
N ASN A 435 -32.38 -9.72 -13.07
CA ASN A 435 -32.98 -11.04 -13.19
C ASN A 435 -32.99 -11.52 -14.67
N PRO A 436 -32.98 -12.84 -14.92
CA PRO A 436 -32.97 -13.39 -16.28
C PRO A 436 -34.18 -12.95 -17.13
N GLN A 437 -35.37 -12.79 -16.52
CA GLN A 437 -36.57 -12.39 -17.24
C GLN A 437 -36.45 -10.96 -17.83
N ASP A 438 -35.83 -10.04 -17.09
CA ASP A 438 -35.60 -8.66 -17.52
C ASP A 438 -34.55 -8.59 -18.63
N LEU A 439 -33.55 -9.48 -18.59
CA LEU A 439 -32.46 -9.56 -19.57
C LEU A 439 -32.89 -10.15 -20.92
N HIS A 440 -34.05 -10.83 -20.98
CA HIS A 440 -34.69 -11.22 -22.25
C HIS A 440 -35.45 -10.08 -22.92
N ASN A 441 -35.84 -9.04 -22.17
CA ASN A 441 -36.60 -7.92 -22.70
C ASN A 441 -35.68 -6.71 -22.92
N LEU A 442 -35.30 -6.43 -24.18
CA LEU A 442 -34.38 -5.34 -24.52
C LEU A 442 -34.83 -3.97 -23.98
N THR A 443 -36.14 -3.71 -23.89
CA THR A 443 -36.66 -2.44 -23.37
C THR A 443 -36.44 -2.33 -21.87
N VAL A 444 -36.65 -3.41 -21.11
CA VAL A 444 -36.43 -3.44 -19.67
C VAL A 444 -34.93 -3.54 -19.35
N ALA A 445 -34.18 -4.34 -20.10
CA ALA A 445 -32.74 -4.47 -19.96
C ALA A 445 -32.02 -3.11 -20.12
N SER A 446 -32.54 -2.21 -20.97
CA SER A 446 -31.96 -0.88 -21.21
C SER A 446 -31.77 -0.01 -19.95
N THR A 447 -32.55 -0.24 -18.88
CA THR A 447 -32.43 0.48 -17.61
C THR A 447 -31.55 -0.24 -16.59
N LYS A 448 -31.11 -1.46 -16.89
CA LYS A 448 -30.42 -2.38 -15.97
C LYS A 448 -29.00 -2.74 -16.40
N VAL A 449 -28.70 -2.64 -17.70
CA VAL A 449 -27.40 -2.96 -18.28
C VAL A 449 -26.65 -1.72 -18.76
N TYR A 450 -25.32 -1.80 -18.80
CA TYR A 450 -24.49 -0.75 -19.37
C TYR A 450 -24.85 -0.46 -20.83
N GLN A 451 -25.13 0.81 -21.15
CA GLN A 451 -25.59 1.17 -22.49
C GLN A 451 -24.45 1.36 -23.50
N LYS A 452 -23.25 1.66 -23.01
CA LYS A 452 -22.07 1.96 -23.83
C LYS A 452 -21.40 0.67 -24.29
N GLY A 453 -21.05 0.59 -25.57
CA GLY A 453 -20.29 -0.52 -26.13
C GLY A 453 -18.84 -0.55 -25.69
N CYS A 454 -18.30 -1.76 -25.60
CA CYS A 454 -16.92 -1.98 -25.18
C CYS A 454 -15.91 -1.50 -26.23
N TYR A 455 -16.25 -1.54 -27.52
CA TYR A 455 -15.39 -1.07 -28.61
C TYR A 455 -15.03 0.41 -28.48
N ASP A 456 -16.03 1.27 -28.22
CA ASP A 456 -15.82 2.72 -28.13
C ASP A 456 -14.96 3.10 -26.92
N LEU A 457 -15.09 2.37 -25.82
CA LEU A 457 -14.27 2.57 -24.62
C LEU A 457 -12.82 2.14 -24.86
N VAL A 458 -12.60 0.98 -25.48
CA VAL A 458 -11.25 0.48 -25.79
C VAL A 458 -10.56 1.38 -26.81
N THR A 459 -11.26 1.80 -27.86
CA THR A 459 -10.70 2.67 -28.89
C THR A 459 -10.40 4.07 -28.36
N SER A 460 -11.28 4.64 -27.53
CA SER A 460 -11.04 5.92 -26.85
C SER A 460 -9.85 5.86 -25.89
N PHE A 461 -9.73 4.76 -25.14
CA PHE A 461 -8.57 4.52 -24.27
C PHE A 461 -7.27 4.44 -25.08
N MET A 462 -7.27 3.69 -26.18
CA MET A 462 -6.10 3.58 -27.06
C MET A 462 -5.70 4.94 -27.64
N GLU A 463 -6.65 5.71 -28.16
CA GLU A 463 -6.38 7.04 -28.74
C GLU A 463 -5.81 8.02 -27.71
N THR A 464 -6.38 8.03 -26.51
CA THR A 464 -5.96 8.94 -25.42
C THR A 464 -4.53 8.64 -24.94
N ASN A 465 -4.17 7.35 -24.87
CA ASN A 465 -2.88 6.92 -24.34
C ASN A 465 -1.78 6.80 -25.42
N MET A 466 -2.13 6.78 -26.71
CA MET A 466 -1.16 6.66 -27.81
C MET A 466 -0.19 7.85 -27.86
N GLY A 467 -0.65 9.05 -27.50
CA GLY A 467 0.21 10.23 -27.40
C GLY A 467 1.27 10.10 -26.30
N ILE A 468 0.92 9.47 -25.17
CA ILE A 468 1.85 9.22 -24.06
C ILE A 468 2.88 8.17 -24.47
N ILE A 469 2.44 7.07 -25.09
CA ILE A 469 3.33 6.00 -25.56
C ILE A 469 4.31 6.53 -26.62
N ALA A 470 3.81 7.33 -27.57
CA ALA A 470 4.66 7.99 -28.58
C ALA A 470 5.65 8.97 -27.94
N GLY A 471 5.24 9.72 -26.92
CA GLY A 471 6.10 10.64 -26.18
C GLY A 471 7.23 9.91 -25.43
N VAL A 472 6.92 8.79 -24.76
CA VAL A 472 7.92 7.96 -24.07
C VAL A 472 8.88 7.33 -25.07
N ALA A 473 8.38 6.76 -26.17
CA ALA A 473 9.22 6.19 -27.22
C ALA A 473 10.15 7.24 -27.85
N PHE A 474 9.65 8.46 -28.08
CA PHE A 474 10.45 9.57 -28.58
C PHE A 474 11.52 10.02 -27.57
N GLY A 475 11.19 10.05 -26.28
CA GLY A 475 12.14 10.38 -25.22
C GLY A 475 13.29 9.36 -25.12
N ILE A 476 12.97 8.07 -25.21
CA ILE A 476 13.96 6.98 -25.24
C ILE A 476 14.86 7.11 -26.48
N ALA A 477 14.25 7.25 -27.66
CA ALA A 477 14.96 7.42 -28.92
C ALA A 477 15.88 8.66 -28.92
N PHE A 478 15.42 9.78 -28.37
CA PHE A 478 16.22 11.00 -28.23
C PHE A 478 17.41 10.79 -27.28
N SER A 479 17.20 10.12 -26.15
CA SER A 479 18.27 9.82 -25.20
C SER A 479 19.34 8.88 -25.79
N GLN A 480 18.94 7.88 -26.57
CA GLN A 480 19.85 6.99 -27.28
C GLN A 480 20.68 7.74 -28.33
N VAL A 481 20.06 8.62 -29.11
CA VAL A 481 20.76 9.46 -30.10
C VAL A 481 21.74 10.41 -29.44
N ALA A 482 21.36 11.06 -28.33
CA ALA A 482 22.24 11.93 -27.58
C ALA A 482 23.49 11.18 -27.07
N TYR A 483 23.33 9.93 -26.63
CA TYR A 483 24.43 9.08 -26.15
C TYR A 483 25.31 8.51 -27.28
N ILE A 484 24.80 8.42 -28.51
CA ILE A 484 25.58 7.99 -29.68
C ILE A 484 26.44 9.16 -30.23
N ILE A 485 25.97 10.40 -30.08
CA ILE A 485 26.63 11.61 -30.61
C ILE A 485 27.72 12.14 -29.66
N VAL A 486 27.54 11.97 -28.34
CA VAL A 486 28.50 12.37 -27.28
C VAL A 486 29.51 11.25 -27.05
#